data_AF-A0A641RUK3-F1
#
_entry.id   AF-A0A641RUK3-F1
#
_cell.length_a   1.000
_cell.length_b   1.000
_cell.length_c   1.000
_cell.angle_alpha   90.00
_cell.angle_beta   90.00
_cell.angle_gamma   90.00
#
_symmetry.space_group_name_H-M   'P 1'
#
loop_
_entity.id
_entity.type
_entity.pdbx_description
1 polymer ?
#
loop_
_entity_poly.entity_id
_entity_poly.type
_entity_poly.pdbx_seq_one_letter_code
_entity_poly.pdbx_strand_id
1 'polypeptide(L)'
;MGQSIFAIIVLSIFTSCQCRQQVTLPISTIDSTLQVNATAILESKLSEINAQSGQVIIMEVQTGQIKALVGLTRKDSTNYQSCENFSVWQSTGLMHPISLLAALETGKVKLSDKVDTGNGIYQIHGRELKDHNWH
;
A
#
# COMPACT_ATOMS: atom_id res chain seq x y z
N MET A 1 -44.63 48.02 -10.89
CA MET A 1 -44.00 47.59 -9.61
C MET A 1 -43.63 46.10 -9.62
N GLY A 2 -44.46 45.20 -10.16
CA GLY A 2 -44.20 43.75 -10.13
C GLY A 2 -43.01 43.23 -10.96
N GLN A 3 -42.69 43.84 -12.11
CA GLN A 3 -41.57 43.35 -12.95
C GLN A 3 -40.19 43.63 -12.35
N SER A 4 -40.02 44.74 -11.64
CA SER A 4 -38.75 45.07 -10.97
C SER A 4 -38.44 44.12 -9.80
N ILE A 5 -39.46 43.61 -9.11
CA ILE A 5 -39.31 42.66 -8.01
C ILE A 5 -38.89 41.27 -8.54
N PHE A 6 -39.49 40.84 -9.66
CA PHE A 6 -39.12 39.58 -10.31
C PHE A 6 -37.67 39.56 -10.80
N ALA A 7 -37.18 40.68 -11.34
CA ALA A 7 -35.80 40.82 -11.79
C ALA A 7 -34.78 40.71 -10.64
N ILE A 8 -35.10 41.27 -9.46
CA ILE A 8 -34.23 41.22 -8.27
C ILE A 8 -34.13 39.81 -7.68
N ILE A 9 -35.23 39.05 -7.68
CA ILE A 9 -35.27 37.66 -7.21
C ILE A 9 -34.45 36.75 -8.13
N VAL A 10 -34.55 36.92 -9.45
CA VAL A 10 -33.75 36.13 -10.41
C VAL A 10 -32.26 36.45 -10.28
N LEU A 11 -31.90 37.72 -10.07
CA LEU A 11 -30.49 38.14 -9.92
C LEU A 11 -29.83 37.60 -8.64
N SER A 12 -30.60 37.44 -7.56
CA SER A 12 -30.11 36.90 -6.28
C SER A 12 -29.99 35.37 -6.25
N ILE A 13 -30.70 34.66 -7.12
CA ILE A 13 -30.54 33.21 -7.31
C ILE A 13 -29.28 32.89 -8.12
N PHE A 14 -28.90 33.75 -9.08
CA PHE A 14 -27.70 33.57 -9.89
C PHE A 14 -26.38 33.85 -9.14
N THR A 15 -26.38 34.64 -8.07
CA THR A 15 -25.17 34.95 -7.30
C THR A 15 -24.86 33.92 -6.20
N SER A 16 -25.76 32.99 -5.91
CA SER A 16 -25.58 31.98 -4.86
C SER A 16 -24.77 30.75 -5.30
N CYS A 17 -24.48 30.59 -6.59
CA CYS A 17 -23.68 29.48 -7.11
C CYS A 17 -22.37 29.96 -7.73
N GLN A 18 -21.59 30.72 -6.98
CA GLN A 18 -20.14 30.59 -7.07
C GLN A 18 -19.72 29.69 -5.91
N CYS A 19 -19.90 28.37 -6.10
CA CYS A 19 -19.16 27.40 -5.32
C CYS A 19 -17.70 27.72 -5.60
N ARG A 20 -17.03 28.37 -4.64
CA ARG A 20 -15.61 28.67 -4.70
C ARG A 20 -14.93 27.34 -4.95
N GLN A 21 -14.55 27.06 -6.20
CA GLN A 21 -13.64 25.98 -6.51
C GLN A 21 -12.33 26.42 -5.88
N GLN A 22 -12.17 26.06 -4.61
CA GLN A 22 -10.83 25.90 -4.07
C GLN A 22 -10.23 24.82 -4.97
N VAL A 23 -9.35 25.25 -5.88
CA VAL A 23 -8.38 24.35 -6.49
C VAL A 23 -7.50 23.93 -5.32
N THR A 24 -7.98 22.97 -4.53
CA THR A 24 -7.13 22.20 -3.66
C THR A 24 -6.30 21.39 -4.63
N LEU A 25 -5.17 21.96 -5.09
CA LEU A 25 -4.12 21.14 -5.68
C LEU A 25 -3.92 20.03 -4.65
N PRO A 26 -4.16 18.74 -4.99
CA PRO A 26 -3.85 17.68 -4.06
C PRO A 26 -2.38 17.88 -3.72
N ILE A 27 -2.08 18.26 -2.48
CA ILE A 27 -0.71 18.35 -2.01
C ILE A 27 -0.22 16.91 -2.06
N SER A 28 0.52 16.58 -3.11
CA SER A 28 1.05 15.25 -3.29
C SER A 28 1.96 14.95 -2.11
N THR A 29 1.66 13.90 -1.37
CA THR A 29 2.54 13.41 -0.29
C THR A 29 3.79 12.74 -0.85
N ILE A 30 3.81 12.46 -2.16
CA ILE A 30 4.90 11.83 -2.88
C ILE A 30 6.11 12.75 -2.93
N ASP A 31 7.23 12.24 -2.44
CA ASP A 31 8.54 12.81 -2.62
C ASP A 31 9.09 12.35 -3.98
N SER A 32 9.29 13.31 -4.89
CA SER A 32 9.76 13.02 -6.26
C SER A 32 11.15 12.37 -6.28
N THR A 33 12.01 12.71 -5.32
CA THR A 33 13.36 12.13 -5.23
C THR A 33 13.27 10.67 -4.80
N LEU A 34 12.46 10.37 -3.78
CA LEU A 34 12.23 8.99 -3.36
C LEU A 34 11.55 8.17 -4.45
N GLN A 35 10.58 8.74 -5.17
CA GLN A 35 9.89 8.08 -6.27
C GLN A 35 10.86 7.68 -7.39
N VAL A 36 11.72 8.60 -7.84
CA VAL A 36 12.70 8.34 -8.91
C VAL A 36 13.74 7.30 -8.46
N ASN A 37 14.29 7.46 -7.25
CA ASN A 37 15.30 6.54 -6.73
C ASN A 37 14.73 5.13 -6.53
N ALA A 38 13.53 5.01 -5.95
CA ALA A 38 12.86 3.73 -5.77
C ALA A 38 12.55 3.05 -7.10
N THR A 39 12.17 3.83 -8.13
CA THR A 39 11.95 3.30 -9.49
C THR A 39 13.23 2.70 -10.08
N ALA A 40 14.34 3.44 -10.05
CA ALA A 40 15.61 2.98 -10.60
C ALA A 40 16.15 1.73 -9.87
N ILE A 41 16.05 1.71 -8.52
CA ILE A 41 16.48 0.55 -7.72
C ILE A 41 15.61 -0.66 -8.01
N LEU A 42 14.28 -0.49 -8.04
CA LEU A 42 13.36 -1.59 -8.32
C LEU A 42 13.60 -2.17 -9.72
N GLU A 43 13.73 -1.34 -10.75
CA GLU A 43 14.00 -1.79 -12.12
C GLU A 43 15.32 -2.57 -12.22
N SER A 44 16.39 -2.06 -11.59
CA SER A 44 17.68 -2.74 -11.54
C SER A 44 17.58 -4.11 -10.88
N LYS A 45 16.88 -4.21 -9.74
CA LYS A 45 16.72 -5.47 -9.01
C LYS A 45 15.83 -6.47 -9.73
N LEU A 46 14.74 -6.03 -10.33
CA LEU A 46 13.88 -6.92 -11.13
C LEU A 46 14.65 -7.50 -12.33
N SER A 47 15.49 -6.69 -12.97
CA SER A 47 16.35 -7.13 -14.07
C SER A 47 17.40 -8.15 -13.62
N GLU A 48 18.05 -7.92 -12.47
CA GLU A 48 19.06 -8.81 -11.88
C GLU A 48 18.52 -10.24 -11.65
N ILE A 49 17.27 -10.36 -11.17
CA ILE A 49 16.63 -11.65 -10.90
C ILE A 49 15.69 -12.11 -12.02
N ASN A 50 15.64 -11.39 -13.14
CA ASN A 50 14.75 -11.66 -14.28
C ASN A 50 13.25 -11.81 -13.87
N ALA A 51 12.79 -11.00 -12.93
CA ALA A 51 11.44 -11.09 -12.35
C ALA A 51 10.36 -10.51 -13.26
N GLN A 52 9.13 -10.99 -13.10
CA GLN A 52 8.00 -10.54 -13.92
C GLN A 52 7.44 -9.19 -13.48
N SER A 53 7.43 -8.89 -12.18
CA SER A 53 6.95 -7.63 -11.63
C SER A 53 7.46 -7.42 -10.22
N GLY A 54 7.34 -6.21 -9.71
CA GLY A 54 7.63 -5.86 -8.32
C GLY A 54 7.00 -4.53 -7.95
N GLN A 55 6.82 -4.32 -6.65
CA GLN A 55 6.16 -3.16 -6.10
C GLN A 55 6.90 -2.70 -4.84
N VAL A 56 6.95 -1.38 -4.64
CA VAL A 56 7.56 -0.73 -3.49
C VAL A 56 6.64 0.40 -3.03
N ILE A 57 6.35 0.42 -1.73
CA ILE A 57 5.64 1.50 -1.05
C ILE A 57 6.56 2.04 0.04
N ILE A 58 6.79 3.34 0.03
CA ILE A 58 7.52 4.04 1.10
C ILE A 58 6.53 4.91 1.84
N MET A 59 6.44 4.74 3.15
CA MET A 59 5.51 5.45 4.01
C MET A 59 6.24 6.07 5.20
N GLU A 60 5.90 7.30 5.53
CA GLU A 60 6.29 7.92 6.80
C GLU A 60 5.40 7.37 7.92
N VAL A 61 6.00 6.68 8.90
CA VAL A 61 5.24 5.95 9.93
C VAL A 61 4.42 6.88 10.82
N GLN A 62 4.98 8.03 11.19
CA GLN A 62 4.34 8.96 12.13
C GLN A 62 3.07 9.59 11.55
N THR A 63 3.08 9.89 10.25
CA THR A 63 1.97 10.60 9.57
C THR A 63 1.08 9.65 8.76
N GLY A 64 1.55 8.43 8.48
CA GLY A 64 0.90 7.49 7.56
C GLY A 64 0.96 7.93 6.10
N GLN A 65 1.69 8.99 5.77
CA GLN A 65 1.76 9.51 4.41
C GLN A 65 2.61 8.63 3.51
N ILE A 66 2.07 8.26 2.35
CA ILE A 66 2.84 7.57 1.31
C ILE A 66 3.77 8.59 0.65
N LYS A 67 5.07 8.34 0.73
CA LYS A 67 6.14 9.17 0.17
C LYS A 67 6.62 8.67 -1.19
N ALA A 68 6.46 7.38 -1.49
CA ALA A 68 6.66 6.82 -2.83
C ALA A 68 5.76 5.60 -3.04
N LEU A 69 5.27 5.44 -4.27
CA LEU A 69 4.43 4.33 -4.70
C LEU A 69 4.88 3.90 -6.09
N VAL A 70 5.67 2.83 -6.18
CA VAL A 70 6.31 2.37 -7.41
C VAL A 70 5.89 0.94 -7.69
N GLY A 71 5.33 0.69 -8.87
CA GLY A 71 4.99 -0.64 -9.34
C GLY A 71 5.50 -0.81 -10.75
N LEU A 72 6.28 -1.86 -11.00
CA LEU A 72 6.85 -2.17 -12.30
C LEU A 72 6.46 -3.57 -12.74
N THR A 73 6.15 -3.72 -14.01
CA THR A 73 5.88 -5.00 -14.67
C THR A 73 6.74 -5.12 -15.92
N ARG A 74 7.19 -6.33 -16.21
CA ARG A 74 8.01 -6.61 -17.38
C ARG A 74 7.19 -6.34 -18.64
N LYS A 75 7.76 -5.57 -19.57
CA LYS A 75 7.18 -5.31 -20.89
C LYS A 75 7.75 -6.27 -21.94
N ASP A 76 9.07 -6.43 -21.94
CA ASP A 76 9.81 -7.27 -22.89
C ASP A 76 11.06 -7.88 -22.22
N SER A 77 11.95 -8.49 -23.00
CA SER A 77 13.15 -9.14 -22.46
C SER A 77 14.06 -8.21 -21.65
N THR A 78 14.03 -6.90 -21.91
CA THR A 78 15.00 -5.92 -21.42
C THR A 78 14.40 -4.75 -20.65
N ASN A 79 13.08 -4.50 -20.75
CA ASN A 79 12.45 -3.30 -20.21
C ASN A 79 11.29 -3.59 -19.25
N TYR A 80 11.14 -2.68 -18.29
CA TYR A 80 9.99 -2.61 -17.39
C TYR A 80 9.11 -1.40 -17.70
N GLN A 81 7.83 -1.50 -17.39
CA GLN A 81 6.86 -0.41 -17.50
C GLN A 81 6.08 -0.27 -16.20
N SER A 82 5.42 0.88 -16.01
CA SER A 82 4.54 1.11 -14.87
C SER A 82 3.44 0.04 -14.79
N CYS A 83 3.18 -0.43 -13.59
CA CYS A 83 2.11 -1.38 -13.31
C CYS A 83 0.79 -0.64 -13.02
N GLU A 84 -0.28 -1.04 -13.70
CA GLU A 84 -1.62 -0.46 -13.46
C GLU A 84 -2.31 -1.06 -12.23
N ASN A 85 -1.91 -2.26 -11.79
CA ASN A 85 -2.55 -3.00 -10.70
C ASN A 85 -1.58 -3.27 -9.54
N PHE A 86 -1.79 -2.61 -8.41
CA PHE A 86 -1.02 -2.82 -7.17
C PHE A 86 -1.49 -4.01 -6.33
N SER A 87 -2.49 -4.77 -6.77
CA SER A 87 -3.02 -5.90 -6.01
C SER A 87 -2.34 -7.20 -6.40
N VAL A 88 -1.54 -7.75 -5.48
CA VAL A 88 -0.98 -9.10 -5.58
C VAL A 88 -1.42 -9.90 -4.36
N TRP A 89 -2.14 -11.00 -4.61
CA TRP A 89 -2.52 -11.95 -3.57
C TRP A 89 -1.53 -13.11 -3.55
N GLN A 90 -0.64 -13.12 -2.57
CA GLN A 90 0.33 -14.19 -2.35
C GLN A 90 0.35 -14.56 -0.87
N SER A 91 0.56 -15.84 -0.58
CA SER A 91 0.82 -16.30 0.78
C SER A 91 2.16 -15.73 1.23
N THR A 92 2.20 -15.02 2.35
CA THR A 92 3.43 -14.44 2.90
C THR A 92 3.54 -14.72 4.40
N GLY A 93 4.76 -14.75 4.92
CA GLY A 93 5.02 -14.78 6.36
C GLY A 93 4.86 -13.43 7.06
N LEU A 94 4.42 -12.38 6.35
CA LEU A 94 4.33 -11.01 6.90
C LEU A 94 3.27 -10.87 7.99
N MET A 95 2.36 -11.83 8.12
CA MET A 95 1.38 -11.87 9.21
C MET A 95 1.98 -12.35 10.54
N HIS A 96 3.15 -13.00 10.56
CA HIS A 96 3.74 -13.56 11.78
C HIS A 96 3.97 -12.52 12.89
N PRO A 97 4.51 -11.30 12.62
CA PRO A 97 4.66 -10.28 13.65
C PRO A 97 3.32 -9.83 14.25
N ILE A 98 2.26 -9.75 13.44
CA ILE A 98 0.92 -9.36 13.89
C ILE A 98 0.34 -10.46 14.80
N SER A 99 0.48 -11.73 14.40
CA SER A 99 0.07 -12.86 15.24
C SER A 99 0.84 -12.93 16.56
N LEU A 100 2.15 -12.66 16.54
CA LEU A 100 2.99 -12.60 17.74
C LEU A 100 2.56 -11.45 18.66
N LEU A 101 2.28 -10.26 18.11
CA LEU A 101 1.77 -9.12 18.87
C LEU A 101 0.46 -9.49 19.58
N ALA A 102 -0.49 -10.08 18.87
CA ALA A 102 -1.77 -10.52 19.45
C ALA A 102 -1.57 -11.55 20.58
N ALA A 103 -0.60 -12.47 20.44
CA ALA A 103 -0.29 -13.44 21.48
C ALA A 103 0.31 -12.77 22.72
N LEU A 104 1.26 -11.84 22.56
CA LEU A 104 1.87 -11.09 23.65
C LEU A 104 0.84 -10.23 24.41
N GLU A 105 -0.11 -9.62 23.71
CA GLU A 105 -1.20 -8.83 24.30
C GLU A 105 -2.11 -9.66 25.23
N THR A 106 -2.16 -10.99 25.08
CA THR A 106 -2.89 -11.85 26.02
C THR A 106 -2.27 -11.90 27.41
N GLY A 107 -1.00 -11.48 27.56
CA GLY A 107 -0.23 -11.60 28.80
C GLY A 107 0.13 -13.04 29.20
N LYS A 108 -0.23 -14.04 28.39
CA LYS A 108 0.02 -15.47 28.66
C LYS A 108 1.35 -15.98 28.13
N VAL A 109 2.00 -15.22 27.25
CA VAL A 109 3.28 -15.54 26.63
C VAL A 109 4.25 -14.37 26.75
N LYS A 110 5.53 -14.68 26.82
CA LYS A 110 6.66 -13.74 26.91
C LYS A 110 7.63 -13.98 25.76
N LEU A 111 8.42 -12.98 25.43
CA LEU A 111 9.47 -13.09 24.39
C LEU A 111 10.53 -14.15 24.72
N SER A 112 10.72 -14.48 26.00
CA SER A 112 11.65 -15.51 26.46
C SER A 112 11.11 -16.93 26.33
N ASP A 113 9.81 -17.08 26.10
CA ASP A 113 9.17 -18.38 26.04
C ASP A 113 9.62 -19.09 24.76
N LYS A 114 9.69 -20.42 24.85
CA LYS A 114 10.08 -21.29 23.74
C LYS A 114 8.94 -22.20 23.40
N VAL A 115 8.73 -22.40 22.11
CA VAL A 115 7.78 -23.37 21.56
C VAL A 115 8.60 -24.45 20.87
N ASP A 116 8.35 -25.71 21.21
CA ASP A 116 8.95 -26.84 20.50
C ASP A 116 8.24 -27.04 19.15
N THR A 117 8.97 -26.84 18.06
CA THR A 117 8.47 -27.00 16.68
C THR A 117 8.79 -28.37 16.10
N GLY A 118 9.42 -29.27 16.88
CA GLY A 118 9.75 -30.63 16.45
C GLY A 118 10.63 -30.66 15.20
N ASN A 119 10.22 -31.44 14.20
CA ASN A 119 10.90 -31.55 12.90
C ASN A 119 10.41 -30.52 11.86
N GLY A 120 9.73 -29.45 12.30
CA GLY A 120 9.19 -28.41 11.43
C GLY A 120 7.91 -28.81 10.69
N ILE A 121 7.21 -29.86 11.13
CA ILE A 121 5.92 -30.30 10.58
C ILE A 121 4.86 -30.22 11.68
N TYR A 122 3.78 -29.48 11.44
CA TYR A 122 2.65 -29.35 12.35
C TYR A 122 1.32 -29.67 11.65
N GLN A 123 0.51 -30.54 12.24
CA GLN A 123 -0.76 -30.99 11.65
C GLN A 123 -1.91 -30.05 12.07
N ILE A 124 -2.57 -29.43 11.08
CA ILE A 124 -3.71 -28.52 11.27
C ILE A 124 -4.91 -29.05 10.48
N HIS A 125 -5.91 -29.59 11.18
CA HIS A 125 -7.17 -30.07 10.57
C HIS A 125 -6.95 -30.99 9.35
N GLY A 126 -6.00 -31.94 9.46
CA GLY A 126 -5.68 -32.88 8.38
C GLY A 126 -4.79 -32.31 7.27
N ARG A 127 -4.22 -31.11 7.44
CA ARG A 127 -3.23 -30.52 6.55
C ARG A 127 -1.90 -30.33 7.28
N GLU A 128 -0.81 -30.48 6.54
CA GLU A 128 0.54 -30.24 7.05
C GLU A 128 0.94 -28.78 6.87
N LEU A 129 1.29 -28.12 7.97
CA LEU A 129 2.07 -26.89 7.98
C LEU A 129 3.55 -27.27 8.07
N LYS A 130 4.38 -26.71 7.19
CA LYS A 130 5.80 -27.02 7.10
C LYS A 130 6.65 -25.75 7.18
N ASP A 131 7.66 -25.77 8.04
CA ASP A 131 8.69 -24.73 8.08
C ASP A 131 9.61 -24.84 6.86
N HIS A 132 10.38 -23.79 6.55
CA HIS A 132 11.29 -23.83 5.39
C HIS A 132 12.41 -24.89 5.48
N ASN A 133 12.77 -25.31 6.71
CA ASN A 133 13.83 -26.30 6.99
C ASN A 133 13.29 -27.61 7.60
N TRP A 134 12.09 -28.04 7.21
CA TRP A 134 11.48 -29.28 7.71
C TRP A 134 12.22 -30.55 7.24
N HIS A 135 12.20 -31.60 8.06
CA HIS A 135 12.82 -32.91 7.78
C HIS A 135 11.93 -34.10 8.17
#